data_AF-A0A6M8VGZ9-F1
#
_entry.id   AF-A0A6M8VGZ9-F1
#
_cell.length_a   1.000
_cell.length_b   1.000
_cell.length_c   1.000
_cell.angle_alpha   90.00
_cell.angle_beta   90.00
_cell.angle_gamma   90.00
#
_symmetry.space_group_name_H-M   'P 1'
#
loop_
_entity.id
_entity.type
_entity.pdbx_description
1 polymer ?
#
loop_
_entity_poly.entity_id
_entity_poly.type
_entity_poly.pdbx_seq_one_letter_code
_entity_poly.pdbx_strand_id
1 'polypeptide(L)'
;MTPDPYSFNVSLGSDTGSNAPRYIAPPFNARRINDRETLLLMAGSDHPQRVTLEHTRLLAACDRLRDASEHAAHIVRALGLPASRTGAIEQAVLELAGRDLLIDQQQVLQRIGSGHSSEHPAPLTTLFIRTCRRPEMLERLLTQAARSGLPETLKHLVVIDGDSRPQGQRDTARLLDTLRPGLSPALIHLAKDRQHQLIEQLADDAGVDGSDLGWFLTGDPADPALPYGSAVNLALLLGAGQRMAMLDDDAVLEAYRFDAADDRPALVTEPAGRLQFIDPEADFSSQFRPSERHPIEEHAQILGECCALLVAAGREHPEVLLDGLDPQLLSVLSAGATVKLTTSGTLGDPGTSGIEWVFGEPPRHLSALCRDENAGRALLFGRQLARAPEHLQATPNYDLMTTTLTGIDNRELLLPTQAKGRNEDLLFGALVTYLHPRSLHVSLPHMLVHRRTKPRRWCESDLDRSKGTNRGAFLSQHIRRLGFAVDADDIDSRVGLLRHALANLATLSDAEIRAQLCQDLLHLRGQTVERIRMTRRSMQLPDWLAGCFDRVLAAQGQLPDAAGDPLAQMAGELRAFCRRYVSGLAAWQRAWHHARDTRLIERLTRS
;
A
#
# COMPACT_ATOMS: atom_id res chain seq x y z
N MET A 1 -35.72 -35.68 -21.34
CA MET A 1 -34.75 -36.51 -20.61
C MET A 1 -33.47 -36.55 -21.41
N THR A 2 -32.54 -35.68 -21.03
CA THR A 2 -31.12 -35.67 -21.40
C THR A 2 -30.49 -34.73 -20.36
N PRO A 3 -29.66 -35.23 -19.42
CA PRO A 3 -29.06 -34.39 -18.41
C PRO A 3 -27.77 -33.77 -18.97
N ASP A 4 -27.68 -32.44 -18.97
CA ASP A 4 -26.43 -31.71 -19.12
C ASP A 4 -25.58 -31.89 -17.85
N PRO A 5 -24.31 -32.32 -17.95
CA PRO A 5 -23.43 -32.35 -16.79
C PRO A 5 -22.85 -30.96 -16.56
N TYR A 6 -23.24 -30.36 -15.44
CA TYR A 6 -22.61 -29.19 -14.84
C TYR A 6 -21.11 -29.44 -14.62
N SER A 7 -20.26 -28.72 -15.35
CA SER A 7 -18.81 -28.65 -15.08
C SER A 7 -18.55 -27.60 -14.01
N PHE A 8 -18.58 -28.02 -12.74
CA PHE A 8 -17.99 -27.25 -11.65
C PHE A 8 -16.47 -27.41 -11.70
N ASN A 9 -15.73 -26.35 -12.08
CA ASN A 9 -14.31 -26.26 -11.75
C ASN A 9 -14.20 -25.91 -10.26
N VAL A 10 -14.32 -26.93 -9.43
CA VAL A 10 -13.73 -26.92 -8.09
C VAL A 10 -12.26 -27.27 -8.32
N SER A 11 -11.35 -26.30 -8.17
CA SER A 11 -9.96 -26.65 -7.82
C SER A 11 -10.01 -27.27 -6.43
N LEU A 12 -10.28 -28.57 -6.38
CA LEU A 12 -9.88 -29.38 -5.26
C LEU A 12 -8.36 -29.35 -5.29
N GLY A 13 -7.76 -28.76 -4.26
CA GLY A 13 -6.33 -28.94 -4.01
C GLY A 13 -6.07 -30.43 -4.01
N SER A 14 -5.36 -30.91 -5.03
CA SER A 14 -4.73 -32.22 -4.97
C SER A 14 -3.62 -32.09 -3.95
N ASP A 15 -3.97 -32.42 -2.70
CA ASP A 15 -3.04 -32.70 -1.62
C ASP A 15 -2.33 -34.02 -1.96
N THR A 16 -1.50 -33.96 -3.00
CA THR A 16 -0.44 -34.91 -3.27
C THR A 16 0.82 -34.06 -3.24
N GLY A 17 1.51 -34.06 -2.11
CA GLY A 17 2.86 -33.51 -1.99
C GLY A 17 3.79 -34.23 -2.97
N SER A 18 3.71 -33.83 -4.24
CA SER A 18 4.69 -34.16 -5.26
C SER A 18 5.97 -33.49 -4.81
N ASN A 19 6.95 -34.29 -4.41
CA ASN A 19 8.28 -33.81 -4.03
C ASN A 19 9.09 -33.34 -5.27
N ALA A 20 8.41 -33.06 -6.38
CA ALA A 20 9.01 -32.60 -7.61
C ALA A 20 9.49 -31.14 -7.45
N PRO A 21 10.67 -30.80 -7.97
CA PRO A 21 11.15 -29.43 -7.96
C PRO A 21 10.20 -28.52 -8.73
N ARG A 22 9.87 -27.37 -8.12
CA ARG A 22 9.11 -26.29 -8.75
C ARG A 22 10.06 -25.24 -9.28
N TYR A 23 9.78 -24.74 -10.48
CA TYR A 23 10.65 -23.85 -11.24
C TYR A 23 9.95 -22.54 -11.60
N ILE A 24 10.72 -21.47 -11.72
CA ILE A 24 10.29 -20.17 -12.25
C ILE A 24 11.37 -19.57 -13.15
N ALA A 25 10.98 -18.85 -14.20
CA ALA A 25 11.92 -18.07 -14.99
C ALA A 25 12.32 -16.80 -14.22
N PRO A 26 13.62 -16.54 -13.98
CA PRO A 26 14.06 -15.23 -13.54
C PRO A 26 13.79 -14.19 -14.63
N PRO A 27 13.79 -12.88 -14.31
CA PRO A 27 13.68 -11.84 -15.32
C PRO A 27 14.72 -12.03 -16.43
N PHE A 28 14.33 -11.77 -17.67
CA PHE A 28 15.24 -11.90 -18.81
C PHE A 28 14.93 -10.88 -19.90
N ASN A 29 15.95 -10.56 -20.69
CA ASN A 29 15.83 -9.78 -21.91
C ASN A 29 15.97 -10.70 -23.11
N ALA A 30 15.06 -10.58 -24.07
CA ALA A 30 15.06 -11.39 -25.29
C ALA A 30 15.01 -10.50 -26.54
N ARG A 31 15.90 -10.77 -27.51
CA ARG A 31 15.92 -10.08 -28.82
C ARG A 31 15.93 -11.11 -29.94
N ARG A 32 14.92 -11.06 -30.80
CA ARG A 32 14.81 -11.95 -31.96
C ARG A 32 15.95 -11.66 -32.93
N ILE A 33 16.67 -12.71 -33.36
CA ILE A 33 17.74 -12.61 -34.36
C ILE A 33 17.17 -12.91 -35.75
N ASN A 34 16.36 -13.97 -35.85
CA ASN A 34 15.72 -14.41 -37.09
C ASN A 34 14.41 -15.16 -36.78
N ASP A 35 13.85 -15.88 -37.76
CA ASP A 35 12.57 -16.56 -37.56
C ASP A 35 12.59 -17.73 -36.58
N ARG A 36 13.77 -18.24 -36.24
CA ARG A 36 13.96 -19.42 -35.40
C ARG A 36 14.73 -19.16 -34.11
N GLU A 37 15.52 -18.09 -34.05
CA GLU A 37 16.47 -17.85 -32.97
C GLU A 37 16.25 -16.51 -32.26
N THR A 38 16.54 -16.52 -30.96
CA THR A 38 16.52 -15.37 -30.06
C THR A 38 17.84 -15.31 -29.30
N LEU A 39 18.35 -14.09 -29.07
CA LEU A 39 19.39 -13.82 -28.10
C LEU A 39 18.73 -13.52 -26.76
N LEU A 40 19.07 -14.29 -25.74
CA LEU A 40 18.49 -14.24 -24.41
C LEU A 40 19.57 -13.85 -23.39
N LEU A 41 19.26 -12.88 -22.52
CA LEU A 41 20.11 -12.48 -21.40
C LEU A 41 19.30 -12.58 -20.11
N MET A 42 19.63 -13.56 -19.26
CA MET A 42 19.01 -13.70 -17.94
C MET A 42 19.49 -12.57 -17.01
N ALA A 43 18.62 -12.09 -16.13
CA ALA A 43 19.00 -11.12 -15.12
C ALA A 43 20.07 -11.71 -14.19
N GLY A 44 21.13 -10.92 -13.93
CA GLY A 44 22.30 -11.35 -13.17
C GLY A 44 23.35 -12.11 -13.99
N SER A 45 23.09 -12.42 -15.27
CA SER A 45 24.09 -12.95 -16.20
C SER A 45 24.69 -11.83 -17.07
N ASP A 46 25.97 -11.94 -17.38
CA ASP A 46 26.70 -11.12 -18.34
C ASP A 46 26.90 -11.81 -19.70
N HIS A 47 26.42 -13.05 -19.84
CA HIS A 47 26.61 -13.88 -21.03
C HIS A 47 25.28 -14.13 -21.75
N PRO A 48 25.03 -13.49 -22.91
CA PRO A 48 23.83 -13.75 -23.68
C PRO A 48 23.91 -15.13 -24.35
N GLN A 49 22.82 -15.89 -24.26
CA GLN A 49 22.69 -17.21 -24.85
C GLN A 49 21.84 -17.16 -26.11
N ARG A 50 22.19 -17.99 -27.11
CA ARG A 50 21.29 -18.26 -28.24
C ARG A 50 20.32 -19.38 -27.88
N VAL A 51 19.04 -19.11 -28.08
CA VAL A 51 17.94 -20.05 -27.84
C VAL A 51 16.96 -20.01 -29.01
N THR A 52 16.14 -21.05 -29.14
CA THR A 52 15.07 -21.04 -30.15
C THR A 52 13.97 -20.05 -29.75
N LEU A 53 13.23 -19.52 -30.72
CA LEU A 53 12.05 -18.68 -30.46
C LEU A 53 10.99 -19.42 -29.64
N GLU A 54 10.89 -20.74 -29.82
CA GLU A 54 10.01 -21.60 -29.03
C GLU A 54 10.42 -21.61 -27.56
N HIS A 55 11.70 -21.86 -27.25
CA HIS A 55 12.20 -21.82 -25.88
C HIS A 55 11.98 -20.47 -25.21
N THR A 56 12.16 -19.36 -25.92
CA THR A 56 11.85 -18.02 -25.38
C THR A 56 10.37 -17.88 -24.99
N ARG A 57 9.44 -18.42 -25.81
CA ARG A 57 8.01 -18.37 -25.54
C ARG A 57 7.62 -19.26 -24.36
N LEU A 58 8.21 -20.46 -24.28
CA LEU A 58 8.02 -21.35 -23.14
C LEU A 58 8.53 -20.69 -21.85
N LEU A 59 9.72 -20.10 -21.89
CA LEU A 59 10.32 -19.39 -20.77
C LEU A 59 9.45 -18.21 -20.30
N ALA A 60 8.88 -17.44 -21.21
CA ALA A 60 7.97 -16.34 -20.89
C ALA A 60 6.67 -16.79 -20.19
N ALA A 61 6.24 -18.04 -20.43
CA ALA A 61 5.09 -18.64 -19.78
C ALA A 61 5.44 -19.39 -18.47
N CYS A 62 6.73 -19.53 -18.14
CA CYS A 62 7.20 -20.07 -16.87
C CYS A 62 7.26 -18.98 -15.78
N ASP A 63 6.18 -18.21 -15.66
CA ASP A 63 6.09 -16.94 -14.91
C ASP A 63 5.73 -17.09 -13.42
N ARG A 64 5.47 -18.31 -12.95
CA ARG A 64 5.19 -18.65 -11.55
C ARG A 64 5.93 -19.92 -11.18
N LEU A 65 6.08 -20.17 -9.89
CA LEU A 65 6.60 -21.44 -9.39
C LEU A 65 5.60 -22.57 -9.64
N ARG A 66 5.98 -23.51 -10.51
CA ARG A 66 5.21 -24.71 -10.84
C ARG A 66 6.16 -25.86 -11.09
N ASP A 67 5.72 -27.10 -10.89
CA ASP A 67 6.47 -28.24 -11.39
C ASP A 67 6.43 -28.31 -12.94
N ALA A 68 7.22 -29.21 -13.54
CA ALA A 68 7.32 -29.30 -14.99
C ALA A 68 5.98 -29.68 -15.67
N SER A 69 5.17 -30.53 -15.02
CA SER A 69 3.88 -30.97 -15.53
C SER A 69 2.84 -29.84 -15.46
N GLU A 70 2.80 -29.12 -14.35
CA GLU A 70 1.97 -27.93 -14.16
C GLU A 70 2.32 -26.82 -15.15
N HIS A 71 3.61 -26.56 -15.39
CA HIS A 71 4.05 -25.64 -16.45
C HIS A 71 3.59 -26.10 -17.83
N ALA A 72 3.75 -27.39 -18.15
CA ALA A 72 3.29 -27.91 -19.44
C ALA A 72 1.79 -27.72 -19.64
N ALA A 73 0.97 -28.04 -18.63
CA ALA A 73 -0.47 -27.83 -18.68
C ALA A 73 -0.85 -26.35 -18.80
N HIS A 74 -0.12 -25.46 -18.12
CA HIS A 74 -0.31 -24.01 -18.22
C HIS A 74 0.02 -23.50 -19.63
N ILE A 75 1.19 -23.86 -20.16
CA ILE A 75 1.68 -23.45 -21.48
C ILE A 75 0.76 -23.92 -22.60
N VAL A 76 0.32 -25.19 -22.56
CA VAL A 76 -0.63 -25.74 -23.55
C VAL A 76 -1.89 -24.89 -23.61
N ARG A 77 -2.43 -24.51 -22.45
CA ARG A 77 -3.62 -23.68 -22.35
C ARG A 77 -3.38 -22.24 -22.79
N ALA A 78 -2.31 -21.62 -22.30
CA ALA A 78 -1.96 -20.22 -22.56
C ALA A 78 -1.64 -19.97 -24.04
N LEU A 79 -1.01 -20.93 -24.71
CA LEU A 79 -0.63 -20.84 -26.13
C LEU A 79 -1.64 -21.52 -27.08
N GLY A 80 -2.73 -22.10 -26.56
CA GLY A 80 -3.74 -22.78 -27.37
C GLY A 80 -3.21 -24.00 -28.14
N LEU A 81 -2.28 -24.75 -27.55
CA LEU A 81 -1.66 -25.93 -28.18
C LEU A 81 -2.52 -27.19 -27.97
N PRO A 82 -2.37 -28.22 -28.81
CA PRO A 82 -3.05 -29.50 -28.60
C PRO A 82 -2.58 -30.18 -27.30
N ALA A 83 -3.50 -30.78 -26.55
CA ALA A 83 -3.20 -31.50 -25.31
C ALA A 83 -2.19 -32.66 -25.50
N SER A 84 -2.09 -33.22 -26.71
CA SER A 84 -1.09 -34.23 -27.07
C SER A 84 0.36 -33.74 -26.99
N ARG A 85 0.60 -32.41 -26.94
CA ARG A 85 1.92 -31.81 -26.80
C ARG A 85 2.40 -31.67 -25.36
N THR A 86 1.56 -31.96 -24.36
CA THR A 86 1.89 -31.75 -22.94
C THR A 86 3.21 -32.42 -22.55
N GLY A 87 3.41 -33.70 -22.89
CA GLY A 87 4.65 -34.40 -22.55
C GLY A 87 5.90 -33.85 -23.23
N ALA A 88 5.79 -33.36 -24.48
CA ALA A 88 6.91 -32.72 -25.17
C ALA A 88 7.27 -31.36 -24.55
N ILE A 89 6.26 -30.60 -24.12
CA ILE A 89 6.47 -29.32 -23.43
C ILE A 89 7.08 -29.55 -22.04
N GLU A 90 6.64 -30.58 -21.32
CA GLU A 90 7.23 -30.96 -20.04
C GLU A 90 8.73 -31.26 -20.18
N GLN A 91 9.13 -32.04 -21.21
CA GLN A 91 10.55 -32.25 -21.50
C GLN A 91 11.28 -30.95 -21.84
N ALA A 92 10.67 -30.07 -22.63
CA ALA A 92 11.27 -28.76 -22.94
C ALA A 92 11.44 -27.88 -21.69
N VAL A 93 10.51 -27.91 -20.73
CA VAL A 93 10.65 -27.20 -19.43
C VAL A 93 11.83 -27.77 -18.64
N LEU A 94 11.98 -29.10 -18.60
CA LEU A 94 13.13 -29.75 -17.95
C LEU A 94 14.46 -29.41 -18.66
N GLU A 95 14.47 -29.31 -19.99
CA GLU A 95 15.63 -28.83 -20.74
C GLU A 95 15.99 -27.38 -20.42
N LEU A 96 14.99 -26.49 -20.26
CA LEU A 96 15.23 -25.11 -19.81
C LEU A 96 15.83 -25.07 -18.41
N ALA A 97 15.32 -25.90 -17.48
CA ALA A 97 15.88 -26.04 -16.15
C ALA A 97 17.33 -26.56 -16.19
N GLY A 98 17.62 -27.60 -16.98
CA GLY A 98 18.96 -28.15 -17.15
C GLY A 98 19.97 -27.22 -17.83
N ARG A 99 19.50 -26.09 -18.37
CA ARG A 99 20.32 -25.01 -18.96
C ARG A 99 20.47 -23.79 -18.04
N ASP A 100 20.04 -23.89 -16.79
CA ASP A 100 20.01 -22.79 -15.82
C ASP A 100 19.18 -21.57 -16.29
N LEU A 101 18.19 -21.79 -17.16
CA LEU A 101 17.26 -20.75 -17.61
C LEU A 101 16.05 -20.63 -16.68
N LEU A 102 15.82 -21.63 -15.83
CA LEU A 102 14.86 -21.62 -14.74
C LEU A 102 15.61 -21.75 -13.42
N ILE A 103 15.07 -21.14 -12.37
CA ILE A 103 15.54 -21.36 -11.00
C ILE A 103 14.51 -22.16 -10.22
N ASP A 104 14.98 -23.03 -9.34
CA ASP A 104 14.13 -23.83 -8.50
C ASP A 104 13.70 -23.12 -7.20
N GLN A 105 12.67 -23.65 -6.54
CA GLN A 105 12.13 -23.11 -5.30
C GLN A 105 13.18 -22.98 -4.17
N GLN A 106 14.12 -23.92 -4.06
CA GLN A 106 15.14 -23.90 -3.01
C GLN A 106 16.17 -22.80 -3.29
N GLN A 107 16.57 -22.62 -4.54
CA GLN A 107 17.43 -21.51 -4.96
C GLN A 107 16.77 -20.15 -4.68
N VAL A 108 15.46 -20.02 -4.94
CA VAL A 108 14.70 -18.83 -4.57
C VAL A 108 14.81 -18.61 -3.06
N LEU A 109 14.41 -19.59 -2.23
CA LEU A 109 14.41 -19.49 -0.77
C LEU A 109 15.80 -19.15 -0.20
N GLN A 110 16.86 -19.75 -0.74
CA GLN A 110 18.24 -19.44 -0.34
C GLN A 110 18.63 -18.01 -0.70
N ARG A 111 18.26 -17.53 -1.89
CA ARG A 111 18.54 -16.17 -2.34
C ARG A 111 17.86 -15.11 -1.46
N ILE A 112 16.60 -15.32 -1.08
CA ILE A 112 15.86 -14.35 -0.24
C ILE A 112 16.12 -14.54 1.27
N GLY A 113 16.46 -15.76 1.70
CA GLY A 113 16.68 -16.12 3.10
C GLY A 113 18.12 -16.00 3.60
N SER A 114 19.10 -15.74 2.72
CA SER A 114 20.53 -15.70 3.10
C SER A 114 20.97 -14.45 3.89
N GLY A 115 20.12 -13.41 3.98
CA GLY A 115 20.44 -12.12 4.57
C GLY A 115 20.11 -11.95 6.06
N HIS A 116 20.15 -13.02 6.85
CA HIS A 116 19.85 -12.92 8.28
C HIS A 116 20.85 -12.01 9.01
N SER A 117 20.43 -10.78 9.32
CA SER A 117 21.06 -10.00 10.39
C SER A 117 20.68 -10.66 11.71
N SER A 118 21.67 -10.97 12.55
CA SER A 118 21.42 -11.42 13.92
C SER A 118 20.92 -10.30 14.83
N GLU A 119 21.03 -9.05 14.39
CA GLU A 119 20.55 -7.88 15.14
C GLU A 119 19.10 -7.57 14.77
N HIS A 120 18.21 -7.75 15.75
CA HIS A 120 16.84 -7.28 15.66
C HIS A 120 16.78 -5.74 15.66
N PRO A 121 15.82 -5.13 14.94
CA PRO A 121 15.63 -3.69 14.95
C PRO A 121 15.31 -3.15 16.36
N ALA A 122 15.83 -1.97 16.69
CA ALA A 122 15.51 -1.25 17.95
C ALA A 122 14.00 -1.05 18.12
N PRO A 123 13.39 -1.20 19.32
CA PRO A 123 11.93 -1.27 19.53
C PRO A 123 11.13 -0.12 18.92
N LEU A 124 9.85 -0.37 18.61
CA LEU A 124 8.88 0.69 18.29
C LEU A 124 8.49 1.41 19.58
N THR A 125 8.83 2.70 19.69
CA THR A 125 8.69 3.45 20.95
C THR A 125 7.67 4.58 20.93
N THR A 126 7.16 4.96 19.76
CA THR A 126 6.33 6.16 19.62
C THR A 126 5.08 5.87 18.79
N LEU A 127 3.91 6.27 19.31
CA LEU A 127 2.64 6.26 18.60
C LEU A 127 2.19 7.72 18.37
N PHE A 128 2.02 8.09 17.12
CA PHE A 128 1.45 9.37 16.70
C PHE A 128 -0.05 9.21 16.44
N ILE A 129 -0.88 10.03 17.08
CA ILE A 129 -2.31 10.11 16.84
C ILE A 129 -2.60 11.42 16.12
N ARG A 130 -3.22 11.33 14.93
CA ARG A 130 -3.67 12.50 14.17
C ARG A 130 -5.09 12.85 14.55
N THR A 131 -5.33 14.11 14.94
CA THR A 131 -6.67 14.60 15.23
C THR A 131 -6.92 15.99 14.64
N CYS A 132 -8.17 16.29 14.30
CA CYS A 132 -8.59 17.62 13.87
C CYS A 132 -10.09 17.76 14.04
N ARG A 133 -10.54 18.64 14.95
CA ARG A 133 -11.96 18.96 15.17
C ARG A 133 -12.82 17.73 15.54
N ARG A 134 -12.26 16.73 16.23
CA ARG A 134 -12.92 15.47 16.61
C ARG A 134 -12.53 15.01 18.03
N PRO A 135 -12.65 15.88 19.06
CA PRO A 135 -12.24 15.52 20.42
C PRO A 135 -12.93 14.25 20.95
N GLU A 136 -14.16 13.99 20.53
CA GLU A 136 -14.94 12.83 20.98
C GLU A 136 -14.44 11.50 20.38
N MET A 137 -13.80 11.53 19.20
CA MET A 137 -13.16 10.34 18.63
C MET A 137 -11.84 10.06 19.33
N LEU A 138 -11.05 11.11 19.58
CA LEU A 138 -9.83 11.03 20.36
C LEU A 138 -10.10 10.50 21.78
N GLU A 139 -11.15 10.99 22.45
CA GLU A 139 -11.56 10.51 23.76
C GLU A 139 -11.86 9.01 23.76
N ARG A 140 -12.61 8.54 22.76
CA ARG A 140 -12.95 7.12 22.62
C ARG A 140 -11.69 6.26 22.46
N LEU A 141 -10.78 6.66 21.57
CA LEU A 141 -9.51 5.97 21.35
C LEU A 141 -8.66 5.92 22.64
N LEU A 142 -8.43 7.06 23.27
CA LEU A 142 -7.56 7.15 24.44
C LEU A 142 -8.15 6.50 25.69
N THR A 143 -9.46 6.55 25.86
CA THR A 143 -10.15 5.82 26.94
C THR A 143 -10.02 4.31 26.74
N GLN A 144 -10.13 3.83 25.50
CA GLN A 144 -9.93 2.42 25.18
C GLN A 144 -8.47 2.00 25.40
N ALA A 145 -7.50 2.83 25.01
CA ALA A 145 -6.08 2.60 25.27
C ALA A 145 -5.76 2.55 26.78
N ALA A 146 -6.33 3.46 27.58
CA ALA A 146 -6.15 3.46 29.04
C ALA A 146 -6.75 2.21 29.72
N ARG A 147 -7.86 1.68 29.19
CA ARG A 147 -8.52 0.47 29.71
C ARG A 147 -7.83 -0.83 29.32
N SER A 148 -7.39 -0.93 28.07
CA SER A 148 -6.77 -2.15 27.52
C SER A 148 -5.26 -2.22 27.78
N GLY A 149 -4.64 -1.09 28.12
CA GLY A 149 -3.20 -0.97 28.22
C GLY A 149 -2.55 -0.74 26.86
N LEU A 150 -1.36 -0.14 26.88
CA LEU A 150 -0.50 0.02 25.71
C LEU A 150 0.77 -0.82 25.93
N PRO A 151 1.44 -1.29 24.87
CA PRO A 151 2.66 -2.09 25.00
C PRO A 151 3.73 -1.37 25.81
N GLU A 152 4.45 -2.09 26.66
CA GLU A 152 5.51 -1.52 27.53
C GLU A 152 6.66 -0.88 26.75
N THR A 153 6.88 -1.31 25.50
CA THR A 153 7.89 -0.71 24.62
C THR A 153 7.55 0.72 24.21
N LEU A 154 6.27 1.10 24.29
CA LEU A 154 5.79 2.41 23.90
C LEU A 154 6.14 3.44 24.99
N LYS A 155 7.04 4.36 24.66
CA LYS A 155 7.51 5.42 25.56
C LYS A 155 6.73 6.71 25.40
N HIS A 156 6.25 6.98 24.18
CA HIS A 156 5.65 8.25 23.80
C HIS A 156 4.32 8.05 23.08
N LEU A 157 3.33 8.82 23.49
CA LEU A 157 2.05 8.96 22.81
C LEU A 157 1.90 10.42 22.39
N VAL A 158 1.96 10.70 21.10
CA VAL A 158 2.00 12.08 20.57
C VAL A 158 0.71 12.39 19.85
N VAL A 159 -0.08 13.32 20.37
CA VAL A 159 -1.29 13.81 19.72
C VAL A 159 -0.93 15.04 18.88
N ILE A 160 -0.98 14.89 17.56
CA ILE A 160 -0.78 15.98 16.60
C ILE A 160 -2.16 16.59 16.29
N ASP A 161 -2.42 17.77 16.87
CA ASP A 161 -3.70 18.46 16.74
C ASP A 161 -3.70 19.44 15.57
N GLY A 162 -4.50 19.11 14.56
CA GLY A 162 -4.71 19.91 13.36
C GLY A 162 -5.73 21.04 13.52
N ASP A 163 -6.43 21.16 14.65
CA ASP A 163 -7.46 22.18 14.82
C ASP A 163 -6.84 23.58 14.94
N SER A 164 -7.19 24.44 13.99
CA SER A 164 -6.76 25.84 13.98
C SER A 164 -7.57 26.75 14.91
N ARG A 165 -8.64 26.23 15.54
CA ARG A 165 -9.53 27.02 16.40
C ARG A 165 -9.00 27.01 17.84
N PRO A 166 -8.80 28.18 18.48
CA PRO A 166 -8.30 28.24 19.86
C PRO A 166 -9.17 27.48 20.86
N GLN A 167 -10.50 27.48 20.68
CA GLN A 167 -11.40 26.73 21.56
C GLN A 167 -11.21 25.22 21.41
N GLY A 168 -11.13 24.71 20.17
CA GLY A 168 -10.95 23.28 19.92
C GLY A 168 -9.61 22.75 20.45
N GLN A 169 -8.55 23.57 20.40
CA GLN A 169 -7.26 23.23 21.01
C GLN A 169 -7.35 23.14 22.54
N ARG A 170 -8.08 24.07 23.19
CA ARG A 170 -8.30 24.02 24.65
C ARG A 170 -9.14 22.81 25.06
N ASP A 171 -10.17 22.47 24.27
CA ASP A 171 -11.03 21.33 24.54
C ASP A 171 -10.21 20.03 24.46
N THR A 172 -9.37 19.90 23.42
CA THR A 172 -8.43 18.77 23.29
C THR A 172 -7.43 18.73 24.46
N ALA A 173 -6.83 19.86 24.84
CA ALA A 173 -5.88 19.89 25.96
C ALA A 173 -6.53 19.42 27.28
N ARG A 174 -7.74 19.90 27.61
CA ARG A 174 -8.49 19.48 28.81
C ARG A 174 -8.83 18.00 28.81
N LEU A 175 -9.21 17.47 27.65
CA LEU A 175 -9.46 16.03 27.47
C LEU A 175 -8.18 15.23 27.76
N LEU A 176 -7.05 15.64 27.19
CA LEU A 176 -5.76 14.96 27.38
C LEU A 176 -5.30 15.01 28.84
N ASP A 177 -5.47 16.13 29.54
CA ASP A 177 -5.15 16.25 30.96
C ASP A 177 -5.99 15.30 31.83
N THR A 178 -7.26 15.08 31.45
CA THR A 178 -8.16 14.17 32.16
C THR A 178 -7.74 12.70 31.98
N LEU A 179 -7.27 12.33 30.78
CA LEU A 179 -6.92 10.94 30.46
C LEU A 179 -5.47 10.58 30.79
N ARG A 180 -4.58 11.58 30.95
CA ARG A 180 -3.16 11.41 31.24
C ARG A 180 -2.86 10.41 32.38
N PRO A 181 -3.54 10.42 33.54
CA PRO A 181 -3.22 9.51 34.64
C PRO A 181 -3.45 8.02 34.31
N GLY A 182 -4.29 7.72 33.31
CA GLY A 182 -4.61 6.35 32.90
C GLY A 182 -3.71 5.79 31.79
N LEU A 183 -2.73 6.57 31.32
CA LEU A 183 -1.87 6.18 30.20
C LEU A 183 -0.44 5.95 30.70
N SER A 184 0.15 4.81 30.35
CA SER A 184 1.54 4.47 30.67
C SER A 184 2.61 5.28 29.89
N PRO A 185 2.50 5.52 28.57
CA PRO A 185 3.49 6.32 27.85
C PRO A 185 3.39 7.81 28.19
N ALA A 186 4.48 8.55 27.98
CA ALA A 186 4.49 10.00 28.07
C ALA A 186 3.56 10.61 26.99
N LEU A 187 2.44 11.20 27.43
CA LEU A 187 1.48 11.87 26.57
C LEU A 187 1.95 13.30 26.21
N ILE A 188 2.16 13.56 24.92
CA ILE A 188 2.60 14.84 24.37
C ILE A 188 1.48 15.41 23.49
N HIS A 189 1.02 16.62 23.78
CA HIS A 189 0.06 17.35 22.94
C HIS A 189 0.78 18.40 22.10
N LEU A 190 0.72 18.26 20.79
CA LEU A 190 1.23 19.25 19.84
C LEU A 190 0.05 20.02 19.25
N ALA A 191 -0.42 21.04 19.96
CA ALA A 191 -1.35 22.04 19.43
C ALA A 191 -0.65 22.94 18.38
N LYS A 192 -1.41 23.68 17.58
CA LYS A 192 -0.87 24.46 16.45
C LYS A 192 0.22 25.46 16.85
N ASP A 193 0.06 26.19 17.95
CA ASP A 193 1.06 27.16 18.40
C ASP A 193 2.37 26.46 18.79
N ARG A 194 2.27 25.31 19.46
CA ARG A 194 3.44 24.49 19.82
C ARG A 194 4.10 23.88 18.58
N GLN A 195 3.32 23.48 17.58
CA GLN A 195 3.85 23.04 16.29
C GLN A 195 4.66 24.16 15.63
N HIS A 196 4.13 25.38 15.55
CA HIS A 196 4.86 26.50 14.94
C HIS A 196 6.18 26.81 15.64
N GLN A 197 6.17 26.90 16.98
CA GLN A 197 7.40 27.09 17.77
C GLN A 197 8.44 26.00 17.53
N LEU A 198 7.98 24.74 17.47
CA LEU A 198 8.86 23.61 17.20
C LEU A 198 9.47 23.68 15.79
N ILE A 199 8.70 24.13 14.81
CA ILE A 199 9.16 24.27 13.42
C ILE A 199 10.22 25.36 13.30
N GLU A 200 9.98 26.52 13.91
CA GLU A 200 10.94 27.63 13.96
C GLU A 200 12.23 27.19 14.65
N GLN A 201 12.11 26.58 15.83
CA GLN A 201 13.26 26.07 16.57
C GLN A 201 14.05 25.02 15.78
N LEU A 202 13.36 24.07 15.14
CA LEU A 202 14.02 23.03 14.34
C LEU A 202 14.70 23.63 13.10
N ALA A 203 14.09 24.64 12.48
CA ALA A 203 14.69 25.32 11.34
C ALA A 203 15.99 26.05 11.74
N ASP A 204 15.95 26.77 12.85
CA ASP A 204 17.11 27.46 13.42
C ASP A 204 18.22 26.47 13.82
N ASP A 205 17.86 25.44 14.60
CA ASP A 205 18.80 24.41 15.08
C ASP A 205 19.45 23.62 13.92
N ALA A 206 18.72 23.40 12.81
CA ALA A 206 19.20 22.71 11.62
C ALA A 206 19.90 23.64 10.61
N GLY A 207 19.90 24.96 10.83
CA GLY A 207 20.47 25.94 9.90
C GLY A 207 19.78 25.95 8.54
N VAL A 208 18.45 25.89 8.53
CA VAL A 208 17.62 25.91 7.31
C VAL A 208 16.66 27.08 7.31
N ASP A 209 16.16 27.45 6.12
CA ASP A 209 15.13 28.47 6.00
C ASP A 209 13.81 27.96 6.62
N GLY A 210 13.29 28.68 7.61
CA GLY A 210 12.05 28.32 8.30
C GLY A 210 10.82 28.31 7.39
N SER A 211 10.81 29.10 6.32
CA SER A 211 9.72 29.09 5.33
C SER A 211 9.74 27.84 4.44
N ASP A 212 10.93 27.30 4.16
CA ASP A 212 11.10 26.04 3.41
C ASP A 212 10.61 24.85 4.23
N LEU A 213 11.07 24.75 5.47
CA LEU A 213 10.63 23.68 6.37
C LEU A 213 9.14 23.81 6.71
N GLY A 214 8.70 25.03 7.02
CA GLY A 214 7.30 25.34 7.33
C GLY A 214 6.35 24.94 6.20
N TRP A 215 6.73 25.14 4.93
CA TRP A 215 5.88 24.77 3.79
C TRP A 215 5.58 23.27 3.73
N PHE A 216 6.53 22.38 4.05
CA PHE A 216 6.25 20.95 4.11
C PHE A 216 5.33 20.57 5.27
N LEU A 217 5.29 21.37 6.33
CA LEU A 217 4.56 21.02 7.56
C LEU A 217 3.17 21.65 7.61
N THR A 218 2.97 22.81 7.00
CA THR A 218 1.70 23.54 7.03
C THR A 218 1.05 23.68 5.65
N GLY A 219 1.82 23.51 4.58
CA GLY A 219 1.39 23.70 3.20
C GLY A 219 1.30 25.18 2.81
N ASP A 220 0.90 25.43 1.57
CA ASP A 220 0.64 26.78 1.09
C ASP A 220 -0.63 27.35 1.78
N PRO A 221 -0.57 28.49 2.48
CA PRO A 221 -1.74 29.13 3.06
C PRO A 221 -2.85 29.45 2.05
N ALA A 222 -2.50 29.69 0.79
CA ALA A 222 -3.44 29.96 -0.30
C ALA A 222 -4.11 28.69 -0.85
N ASP A 223 -3.58 27.49 -0.58
CA ASP A 223 -4.20 26.22 -0.94
C ASP A 223 -5.38 25.93 0.02
N PRO A 224 -6.63 25.91 -0.47
CA PRO A 224 -7.81 25.68 0.37
C PRO A 224 -7.97 24.21 0.78
N ALA A 225 -7.15 23.31 0.23
CA ALA A 225 -7.22 21.90 0.56
C ALA A 225 -6.89 21.63 2.04
N LEU A 226 -7.50 20.58 2.56
CA LEU A 226 -7.32 20.17 3.95
C LEU A 226 -5.89 19.64 4.19
N PRO A 227 -5.30 19.88 5.37
CA PRO A 227 -3.91 19.56 5.69
C PRO A 227 -3.71 18.09 6.09
N TYR A 228 -4.09 17.15 5.21
CA TYR A 228 -4.04 15.71 5.52
C TYR A 228 -2.61 15.20 5.77
N GLY A 229 -1.61 15.73 5.04
CA GLY A 229 -0.21 15.27 5.15
C GLY A 229 0.64 16.05 6.15
N SER A 230 0.16 17.18 6.66
CA SER A 230 0.86 17.99 7.67
C SER A 230 1.29 17.17 8.89
N ALA A 231 0.37 16.37 9.43
CA ALA A 231 0.67 15.55 10.60
C ALA A 231 1.63 14.39 10.29
N VAL A 232 1.57 13.84 9.07
CA VAL A 232 2.50 12.81 8.60
C VAL A 232 3.92 13.38 8.56
N ASN A 233 4.09 14.54 7.94
CA ASN A 233 5.39 15.19 7.82
C ASN A 233 5.96 15.57 9.20
N LEU A 234 5.12 16.08 10.11
CA LEU A 234 5.58 16.36 11.47
C LEU A 234 6.00 15.09 12.21
N ALA A 235 5.24 13.99 12.08
CA ALA A 235 5.62 12.70 12.65
C ALA A 235 6.95 12.18 12.08
N LEU A 236 7.22 12.36 10.78
CA LEU A 236 8.48 11.97 10.15
C LEU A 236 9.69 12.73 10.71
N LEU A 237 9.55 14.01 11.06
CA LEU A 237 10.64 14.76 11.71
C LEU A 237 10.81 14.33 13.16
N LEU A 238 9.71 14.21 13.91
CA LEU A 238 9.75 13.83 15.31
C LEU A 238 10.30 12.42 15.54
N GLY A 239 9.92 11.47 14.69
CA GLY A 239 10.35 10.08 14.74
C GLY A 239 11.59 9.78 13.89
N ALA A 240 12.35 10.80 13.45
CA ALA A 240 13.54 10.60 12.63
C ALA A 240 14.56 9.72 13.39
N GLY A 241 15.07 8.68 12.72
CA GLY A 241 15.97 7.69 13.33
C GLY A 241 15.29 6.54 14.08
N GLN A 242 13.96 6.45 14.08
CA GLN A 242 13.22 5.50 14.92
C GLN A 242 12.19 4.69 14.14
N ARG A 243 11.78 3.56 14.72
CA ARG A 243 10.53 2.88 14.34
C ARG A 243 9.38 3.53 15.09
N MET A 244 8.31 3.86 14.38
CA MET A 244 7.14 4.53 14.94
C MET A 244 5.84 3.95 14.39
N ALA A 245 4.72 4.24 15.05
CA ALA A 245 3.39 3.98 14.55
C ALA A 245 2.59 5.28 14.41
N MET A 246 1.63 5.29 13.50
CA MET A 246 0.69 6.39 13.29
C MET A 246 -0.74 5.85 13.20
N LEU A 247 -1.69 6.57 13.78
CA LEU A 247 -3.09 6.19 13.88
C LEU A 247 -4.00 7.42 13.74
N ASP A 248 -5.16 7.25 13.10
CA ASP A 248 -6.22 8.26 13.10
C ASP A 248 -7.10 8.17 14.35
N ASP A 249 -7.57 9.32 14.84
CA ASP A 249 -8.42 9.41 16.03
C ASP A 249 -9.77 8.68 15.93
N ASP A 250 -10.24 8.33 14.73
CA ASP A 250 -11.48 7.58 14.49
C ASP A 250 -11.26 6.07 14.32
N ALA A 251 -10.03 5.59 14.48
CA ALA A 251 -9.72 4.18 14.73
C ALA A 251 -9.62 3.87 16.23
N VAL A 252 -9.75 2.60 16.61
CA VAL A 252 -9.48 2.11 17.98
C VAL A 252 -8.52 0.92 17.93
N LEU A 253 -7.82 0.64 19.03
CA LEU A 253 -6.80 -0.43 19.10
C LEU A 253 -7.40 -1.82 19.34
N GLU A 254 -8.72 -1.94 19.26
CA GLU A 254 -9.41 -3.22 19.24
C GLU A 254 -9.27 -3.85 17.84
N ALA A 255 -8.52 -4.93 17.77
CA ALA A 255 -8.20 -5.62 16.53
C ALA A 255 -9.05 -6.88 16.37
N TYR A 256 -9.48 -7.13 15.13
CA TYR A 256 -10.25 -8.30 14.73
C TYR A 256 -9.60 -8.99 13.54
N ARG A 257 -9.91 -10.26 13.33
CA ARG A 257 -9.41 -11.08 12.23
C ARG A 257 -10.58 -11.81 11.55
N PHE A 258 -10.42 -12.11 10.27
CA PHE A 258 -11.29 -13.10 9.64
C PHE A 258 -11.02 -14.48 10.27
N ASP A 259 -12.04 -15.35 10.34
CA ASP A 259 -11.88 -16.68 10.94
C ASP A 259 -10.81 -17.52 10.22
N ALA A 260 -10.76 -17.39 8.90
CA ALA A 260 -9.77 -18.05 8.04
C ALA A 260 -8.38 -17.40 8.09
N ALA A 261 -8.21 -16.29 8.83
CA ALA A 261 -6.94 -15.58 8.84
C ALA A 261 -5.90 -16.26 9.73
N ASP A 262 -4.65 -16.28 9.26
CA ASP A 262 -3.49 -16.79 9.99
C ASP A 262 -2.24 -15.95 9.74
N ASP A 263 -1.13 -16.33 10.39
CA ASP A 263 0.12 -15.56 10.40
C ASP A 263 1.14 -16.05 9.36
N ARG A 264 0.76 -16.94 8.43
CA ARG A 264 1.67 -17.39 7.38
C ARG A 264 2.01 -16.21 6.46
N PRO A 265 3.29 -15.96 6.17
CA PRO A 265 3.68 -14.90 5.26
C PRO A 265 3.48 -15.31 3.80
N ALA A 266 3.11 -14.34 2.96
CA ALA A 266 3.01 -14.46 1.51
C ALA A 266 3.74 -13.29 0.84
N LEU A 267 4.59 -13.59 -0.14
CA LEU A 267 5.23 -12.60 -1.00
C LEU A 267 4.34 -12.37 -2.23
N VAL A 268 3.89 -11.14 -2.42
CA VAL A 268 2.91 -10.79 -3.47
C VAL A 268 3.30 -9.52 -4.23
N THR A 269 3.08 -9.52 -5.55
CA THR A 269 3.29 -8.34 -6.38
C THR A 269 2.18 -7.30 -6.15
N GLU A 270 0.93 -7.74 -6.07
CA GLU A 270 -0.21 -6.89 -5.75
C GLU A 270 -0.88 -7.40 -4.48
N PRO A 271 -1.00 -6.58 -3.42
CA PRO A 271 -1.67 -7.00 -2.20
C PRO A 271 -3.17 -7.23 -2.45
N ALA A 272 -3.67 -8.38 -1.98
CA ALA A 272 -5.05 -8.78 -2.13
C ALA A 272 -5.69 -8.94 -0.73
N GLY A 273 -6.59 -8.01 -0.39
CA GLY A 273 -7.39 -8.10 0.84
C GLY A 273 -8.67 -8.88 0.60
N ARG A 274 -9.13 -9.62 1.62
CA ARG A 274 -10.52 -10.07 1.68
C ARG A 274 -11.40 -8.89 2.05
N LEU A 275 -12.53 -8.78 1.37
CA LEU A 275 -13.59 -7.81 1.68
C LEU A 275 -14.86 -8.55 2.09
N GLN A 276 -15.48 -8.07 3.16
CA GLN A 276 -16.78 -8.55 3.64
C GLN A 276 -17.65 -7.37 4.05
N PHE A 277 -18.89 -7.33 3.57
CA PHE A 277 -19.90 -6.39 4.05
C PHE A 277 -20.33 -6.80 5.46
N ILE A 278 -20.43 -5.83 6.37
CA ILE A 278 -20.73 -6.10 7.79
C ILE A 278 -22.14 -5.63 8.13
N ASP A 279 -22.77 -6.32 9.05
CA ASP A 279 -23.98 -5.82 9.71
C ASP A 279 -23.54 -4.78 10.75
N PRO A 280 -23.90 -3.49 10.59
CA PRO A 280 -23.50 -2.44 11.52
C PRO A 280 -24.18 -2.56 12.89
N GLU A 281 -25.29 -3.28 13.00
CA GLU A 281 -26.05 -3.44 14.25
C GLU A 281 -25.57 -4.65 15.07
N ALA A 282 -24.88 -5.59 14.44
CA ALA A 282 -24.30 -6.74 15.11
C ALA A 282 -22.95 -6.38 15.76
N ASP A 283 -22.68 -6.99 16.91
CA ASP A 283 -21.40 -6.80 17.59
C ASP A 283 -20.25 -7.40 16.77
N PHE A 284 -19.08 -6.75 16.78
CA PHE A 284 -17.95 -7.20 15.96
C PHE A 284 -17.43 -8.56 16.40
N SER A 285 -17.46 -8.88 17.70
CA SER A 285 -17.03 -10.19 18.21
C SER A 285 -17.95 -11.34 17.78
N SER A 286 -19.19 -11.02 17.37
CA SER A 286 -20.11 -12.02 16.80
C SER A 286 -19.85 -12.31 15.30
N GLN A 287 -19.14 -11.41 14.62
CA GLN A 287 -18.87 -11.50 13.18
C GLN A 287 -17.41 -11.85 12.87
N PHE A 288 -16.49 -11.59 13.79
CA PHE A 288 -15.04 -11.71 13.62
C PHE A 288 -14.37 -12.17 14.90
N ARG A 289 -13.27 -12.92 14.75
CA ARG A 289 -12.41 -13.33 15.87
C ARG A 289 -11.62 -12.12 16.39
N PRO A 290 -11.69 -11.76 17.68
CA PRO A 290 -10.79 -10.77 18.27
C PRO A 290 -9.32 -11.19 18.11
N SER A 291 -8.41 -10.25 17.87
CA SER A 291 -6.97 -10.56 17.87
C SER A 291 -6.49 -10.82 19.29
N GLU A 292 -5.63 -11.84 19.45
CA GLU A 292 -5.04 -12.20 20.74
C GLU A 292 -3.89 -11.27 21.13
N ARG A 293 -3.26 -10.62 20.15
CA ARG A 293 -2.09 -9.77 20.31
C ARG A 293 -2.47 -8.31 20.14
N HIS A 294 -1.78 -7.43 20.86
CA HIS A 294 -2.00 -6.00 20.72
C HIS A 294 -1.52 -5.56 19.32
N PRO A 295 -2.31 -4.78 18.55
CA PRO A 295 -1.96 -4.47 17.16
C PRO A 295 -0.60 -3.75 17.02
N ILE A 296 -0.26 -2.83 17.94
CA ILE A 296 1.07 -2.19 17.93
C ILE A 296 2.22 -3.21 18.06
N GLU A 297 2.05 -4.30 18.80
CA GLU A 297 3.07 -5.34 18.95
C GLU A 297 3.20 -6.16 17.67
N GLU A 298 2.07 -6.49 17.01
CA GLU A 298 2.07 -7.15 15.71
C GLU A 298 2.83 -6.32 14.66
N HIS A 299 2.63 -4.99 14.65
CA HIS A 299 3.42 -4.08 13.83
C HIS A 299 4.92 -4.08 14.22
N ALA A 300 5.23 -3.96 15.51
CA ALA A 300 6.60 -3.87 16.02
C ALA A 300 7.42 -5.15 15.76
N GLN A 301 6.78 -6.31 15.67
CA GLN A 301 7.44 -7.59 15.41
C GLN A 301 8.05 -7.66 14.02
N ILE A 302 7.45 -7.00 13.02
CA ILE A 302 7.83 -7.15 11.60
C ILE A 302 8.46 -5.88 11.04
N LEU A 303 8.10 -4.71 11.57
CA LEU A 303 8.59 -3.44 11.05
C LEU A 303 10.11 -3.33 11.17
N GLY A 304 10.80 -3.02 10.07
CA GLY A 304 12.25 -2.88 10.01
C GLY A 304 13.02 -4.20 9.94
N GLU A 305 12.33 -5.34 9.99
CA GLU A 305 12.92 -6.67 9.84
C GLU A 305 13.30 -6.96 8.39
N CYS A 306 14.24 -7.89 8.21
CA CYS A 306 14.66 -8.37 6.91
C CYS A 306 13.66 -9.38 6.33
N CYS A 307 13.55 -9.46 5.00
CA CYS A 307 12.79 -10.48 4.28
C CYS A 307 13.14 -11.91 4.72
N ALA A 308 14.38 -12.14 5.18
CA ALA A 308 14.81 -13.41 5.75
C ALA A 308 13.93 -13.89 6.92
N LEU A 309 13.38 -12.98 7.74
CA LEU A 309 12.42 -13.32 8.80
C LEU A 309 11.12 -13.90 8.22
N LEU A 310 10.62 -13.32 7.11
CA LEU A 310 9.43 -13.82 6.42
C LEU A 310 9.70 -15.21 5.81
N VAL A 311 10.91 -15.43 5.29
CA VAL A 311 11.32 -16.74 4.77
C VAL A 311 11.41 -17.78 5.89
N ALA A 312 11.94 -17.39 7.05
CA ALA A 312 11.99 -18.27 8.21
C ALA A 312 10.58 -18.63 8.70
N ALA A 313 9.67 -17.65 8.79
CA ALA A 313 8.29 -17.85 9.21
C ALA A 313 7.45 -18.66 8.19
N GLY A 314 7.79 -18.58 6.89
CA GLY A 314 7.13 -19.33 5.82
C GLY A 314 7.79 -20.67 5.46
N ARG A 315 8.85 -21.10 6.17
CA ARG A 315 9.67 -22.25 5.78
C ARG A 315 8.89 -23.56 5.71
N GLU A 316 7.93 -23.76 6.61
CA GLU A 316 7.09 -24.96 6.66
C GLU A 316 5.98 -24.93 5.59
N HIS A 317 5.71 -23.77 5.01
CA HIS A 317 4.67 -23.52 4.00
C HIS A 317 5.19 -22.70 2.81
N PRO A 318 6.25 -23.16 2.11
CA PRO A 318 6.84 -22.42 1.00
C PRO A 318 5.87 -22.21 -0.16
N GLU A 319 4.86 -23.09 -0.28
CA GLU A 319 3.76 -22.95 -1.23
C GLU A 319 2.94 -21.68 -1.00
N VAL A 320 2.66 -21.31 0.26
CA VAL A 320 1.95 -20.07 0.60
C VAL A 320 2.87 -18.86 0.44
N LEU A 321 4.11 -18.98 0.92
CA LEU A 321 5.10 -17.90 0.86
C LEU A 321 5.37 -17.43 -0.57
N LEU A 322 5.43 -18.36 -1.52
CA LEU A 322 5.90 -18.09 -2.87
C LEU A 322 4.80 -18.18 -3.95
N ASP A 323 3.54 -18.42 -3.60
CA ASP A 323 2.42 -18.50 -4.56
C ASP A 323 2.31 -17.22 -5.43
N GLY A 324 2.44 -16.07 -4.76
CA GLY A 324 2.37 -14.75 -5.38
C GLY A 324 3.65 -14.31 -6.10
N LEU A 325 4.70 -15.14 -6.13
CA LEU A 325 5.97 -14.81 -6.77
C LEU A 325 5.84 -14.78 -8.29
N ASP A 326 6.31 -13.71 -8.90
CA ASP A 326 6.51 -13.57 -10.35
C ASP A 326 7.94 -13.04 -10.63
N PRO A 327 8.38 -12.96 -11.89
CA PRO A 327 9.73 -12.49 -12.20
C PRO A 327 9.98 -11.06 -11.71
N GLN A 328 8.98 -10.17 -11.76
CA GLN A 328 9.13 -8.79 -11.31
C GLN A 328 9.39 -8.73 -9.80
N LEU A 329 8.62 -9.47 -8.99
CA LEU A 329 8.84 -9.58 -7.57
C LEU A 329 10.18 -10.25 -7.25
N LEU A 330 10.56 -11.28 -7.99
CA LEU A 330 11.86 -11.93 -7.84
C LEU A 330 13.04 -10.98 -8.15
N SER A 331 12.84 -9.97 -9.00
CA SER A 331 13.88 -8.98 -9.33
C SER A 331 14.17 -8.00 -8.19
N VAL A 332 13.15 -7.64 -7.41
CA VAL A 332 13.26 -6.65 -6.32
C VAL A 332 13.52 -7.31 -4.95
N LEU A 333 13.15 -8.57 -4.80
CA LEU A 333 13.49 -9.36 -3.60
C LEU A 333 14.99 -9.64 -3.56
N SER A 334 15.62 -9.18 -2.48
CA SER A 334 17.00 -9.47 -2.15
C SER A 334 17.10 -9.85 -0.69
N ALA A 335 18.18 -10.54 -0.33
CA ALA A 335 18.53 -10.84 1.05
C ALA A 335 18.57 -9.59 1.95
N GLY A 336 18.84 -8.40 1.40
CA GLY A 336 18.86 -7.15 2.15
C GLY A 336 17.52 -6.42 2.24
N ALA A 337 16.44 -6.97 1.68
CA ALA A 337 15.16 -6.25 1.65
C ALA A 337 14.56 -6.13 3.05
N THR A 338 14.20 -4.90 3.45
CA THR A 338 13.65 -4.62 4.80
C THR A 338 12.21 -4.15 4.74
N VAL A 339 11.42 -4.48 5.76
CA VAL A 339 10.05 -3.97 5.89
C VAL A 339 10.07 -2.51 6.31
N LYS A 340 9.73 -1.58 5.40
CA LYS A 340 9.69 -0.14 5.72
C LYS A 340 8.34 0.32 6.24
N LEU A 341 7.27 -0.32 5.81
CA LEU A 341 5.91 0.02 6.22
C LEU A 341 5.13 -1.22 6.63
N THR A 342 4.25 -1.06 7.61
CA THR A 342 3.26 -2.07 8.01
C THR A 342 1.88 -1.41 8.10
N THR A 343 0.81 -2.11 7.75
CA THR A 343 -0.57 -1.58 7.86
C THR A 343 -1.55 -2.60 8.41
N SER A 344 -2.44 -2.17 9.28
CA SER A 344 -3.66 -2.91 9.62
C SER A 344 -4.71 -2.78 8.52
N GLY A 345 -5.60 -3.75 8.45
CA GLY A 345 -6.87 -3.63 7.76
C GLY A 345 -7.85 -2.64 8.42
N THR A 346 -9.03 -2.53 7.84
CA THR A 346 -10.09 -1.62 8.27
C THR A 346 -11.39 -2.39 8.55
N LEU A 347 -12.02 -2.11 9.68
CA LEU A 347 -13.33 -2.63 10.06
C LEU A 347 -14.30 -1.47 10.29
N GLY A 348 -15.21 -1.23 9.36
CA GLY A 348 -16.16 -0.12 9.37
C GLY A 348 -16.07 0.75 8.12
N ASP A 349 -15.88 2.05 8.27
CA ASP A 349 -15.81 2.97 7.13
C ASP A 349 -14.49 2.74 6.35
N PRO A 350 -14.48 2.50 5.03
CA PRO A 350 -13.27 2.19 4.27
C PRO A 350 -12.36 3.41 4.00
N GLY A 351 -12.71 4.63 4.44
CA GLY A 351 -11.91 5.84 4.20
C GLY A 351 -11.99 6.40 2.77
N THR A 352 -12.42 5.60 1.80
CA THR A 352 -12.49 5.93 0.37
C THR A 352 -13.65 6.87 0.02
N SER A 353 -13.49 7.76 -0.96
CA SER A 353 -14.56 8.68 -1.36
C SER A 353 -15.52 8.07 -2.38
N GLY A 354 -14.99 7.30 -3.33
CA GLY A 354 -15.75 6.68 -4.41
C GLY A 354 -16.28 5.29 -4.06
N ILE A 355 -17.35 4.87 -4.75
CA ILE A 355 -17.96 3.54 -4.62
C ILE A 355 -17.48 2.58 -5.73
N GLU A 356 -16.90 3.11 -6.82
CA GLU A 356 -16.55 2.37 -8.03
C GLU A 356 -15.57 1.22 -7.79
N TRP A 357 -14.67 1.37 -6.81
CA TRP A 357 -13.67 0.35 -6.48
C TRP A 357 -14.31 -0.96 -5.99
N VAL A 358 -15.47 -0.90 -5.32
CA VAL A 358 -16.22 -2.07 -4.83
C VAL A 358 -16.62 -2.98 -5.99
N PHE A 359 -16.98 -2.40 -7.14
CA PHE A 359 -17.41 -3.14 -8.33
C PHE A 359 -16.25 -3.84 -9.04
N GLY A 360 -15.00 -3.50 -8.69
CA GLY A 360 -13.81 -4.20 -9.16
C GLY A 360 -13.32 -5.31 -8.21
N GLU A 361 -14.03 -5.57 -7.11
CA GLU A 361 -13.65 -6.62 -6.16
C GLU A 361 -13.89 -8.02 -6.74
N PRO A 362 -13.16 -9.05 -6.26
CA PRO A 362 -13.42 -10.43 -6.61
C PRO A 362 -14.90 -10.83 -6.40
N PRO A 363 -15.50 -11.63 -7.32
CA PRO A 363 -16.90 -12.06 -7.23
C PRO A 363 -17.37 -12.57 -5.87
N ARG A 364 -16.51 -13.35 -5.19
CA ARG A 364 -16.79 -13.89 -3.86
C ARG A 364 -17.08 -12.82 -2.81
N HIS A 365 -16.44 -11.65 -2.87
CA HIS A 365 -16.64 -10.55 -1.92
C HIS A 365 -17.99 -9.86 -2.11
N LEU A 366 -18.54 -9.89 -3.33
CA LEU A 366 -19.81 -9.24 -3.67
C LEU A 366 -21.02 -10.16 -3.53
N SER A 367 -20.81 -11.44 -3.21
CA SER A 367 -21.86 -12.45 -3.09
C SER A 367 -22.99 -12.07 -2.12
N ALA A 368 -22.67 -11.37 -1.02
CA ALA A 368 -23.67 -10.89 -0.06
C ALA A 368 -24.68 -9.90 -0.69
N LEU A 369 -24.25 -9.12 -1.68
CA LEU A 369 -25.13 -8.20 -2.41
C LEU A 369 -26.12 -8.93 -3.32
N CYS A 370 -25.88 -10.20 -3.66
CA CYS A 370 -26.70 -10.92 -4.63
C CYS A 370 -27.94 -11.61 -4.01
N ARG A 371 -28.09 -11.62 -2.69
CA ARG A 371 -29.11 -12.43 -2.00
C ARG A 371 -30.53 -11.84 -2.05
N ASP A 372 -30.65 -10.57 -1.64
CA ASP A 372 -31.91 -9.82 -1.59
C ASP A 372 -31.60 -8.37 -1.96
N GLU A 373 -32.51 -7.71 -2.70
CA GLU A 373 -32.27 -6.34 -3.18
C GLU A 373 -32.22 -5.33 -2.04
N ASN A 374 -33.17 -5.38 -1.10
CA ASN A 374 -33.21 -4.41 -0.01
C ASN A 374 -32.00 -4.56 0.91
N ALA A 375 -31.66 -5.80 1.29
CA ALA A 375 -30.48 -6.10 2.08
C ALA A 375 -29.18 -5.74 1.34
N GLY A 376 -29.06 -6.10 0.06
CA GLY A 376 -27.89 -5.80 -0.75
C GLY A 376 -27.67 -4.29 -0.92
N ARG A 377 -28.73 -3.52 -1.17
CA ARG A 377 -28.66 -2.05 -1.22
C ARG A 377 -28.28 -1.46 0.14
N ALA A 378 -28.84 -1.96 1.23
CA ALA A 378 -28.47 -1.52 2.58
C ALA A 378 -26.98 -1.77 2.89
N LEU A 379 -26.45 -2.94 2.53
CA LEU A 379 -25.03 -3.28 2.70
C LEU A 379 -24.13 -2.38 1.83
N LEU A 380 -24.45 -2.27 0.54
CA LEU A 380 -23.67 -1.46 -0.41
C LEU A 380 -23.63 0.00 0.05
N PHE A 381 -24.78 0.66 0.12
CA PHE A 381 -24.84 2.10 0.43
C PHE A 381 -24.56 2.43 1.90
N GLY A 382 -24.68 1.44 2.79
CA GLY A 382 -24.32 1.55 4.21
C GLY A 382 -22.84 1.85 4.43
N ARG A 383 -21.96 1.47 3.49
CA ARG A 383 -20.53 1.80 3.51
C ARG A 383 -19.84 1.34 4.81
N GLN A 384 -20.12 0.09 5.20
CA GLN A 384 -19.50 -0.57 6.36
C GLN A 384 -18.91 -1.91 5.90
N LEU A 385 -17.59 -2.03 6.01
CA LEU A 385 -16.82 -3.11 5.40
C LEU A 385 -15.73 -3.60 6.36
N ALA A 386 -15.48 -4.91 6.36
CA ALA A 386 -14.28 -5.53 6.88
C ALA A 386 -13.30 -5.75 5.72
N ARG A 387 -12.08 -5.25 5.83
CA ARG A 387 -11.03 -5.38 4.82
C ARG A 387 -9.67 -5.62 5.46
N ALA A 388 -9.11 -6.80 5.24
CA ALA A 388 -7.76 -7.21 5.64
C ALA A 388 -7.32 -8.38 4.76
N PRO A 389 -6.01 -8.63 4.58
CA PRO A 389 -5.57 -9.88 3.97
C PRO A 389 -5.88 -11.07 4.90
N GLU A 390 -6.04 -12.27 4.33
CA GLU A 390 -6.22 -13.50 5.13
C GLU A 390 -4.90 -14.02 5.70
N HIS A 391 -3.78 -13.63 5.10
CA HIS A 391 -2.43 -13.98 5.52
C HIS A 391 -1.60 -12.71 5.60
N LEU A 392 -0.47 -12.74 6.30
CA LEU A 392 0.49 -11.63 6.24
C LEU A 392 0.98 -11.51 4.80
N GLN A 393 0.80 -10.34 4.17
CA GLN A 393 1.24 -10.11 2.79
C GLN A 393 2.35 -9.07 2.74
N ALA A 394 3.49 -9.46 2.17
CA ALA A 394 4.63 -8.59 1.92
C ALA A 394 4.74 -8.26 0.43
N THR A 395 4.85 -6.97 0.11
CA THR A 395 4.89 -6.48 -1.26
C THR A 395 5.88 -5.32 -1.43
N PRO A 396 6.58 -5.20 -2.57
CA PRO A 396 7.37 -4.02 -2.91
C PRO A 396 6.49 -2.86 -3.43
N ASN A 397 5.19 -3.10 -3.68
CA ASN A 397 4.28 -2.11 -4.26
C ASN A 397 3.39 -1.47 -3.19
N TYR A 398 3.69 -0.22 -2.84
CA TYR A 398 3.12 0.40 -1.65
C TYR A 398 1.83 1.16 -1.97
N ASP A 399 0.68 0.50 -1.96
CA ASP A 399 -0.62 1.17 -2.02
C ASP A 399 -1.09 1.53 -0.61
N LEU A 400 -0.34 2.46 -0.01
CA LEU A 400 -0.49 2.83 1.39
C LEU A 400 -1.82 3.55 1.65
N MET A 401 -2.57 3.06 2.63
CA MET A 401 -3.70 3.76 3.24
C MET A 401 -3.43 3.94 4.72
N THR A 402 -3.40 5.18 5.19
CA THR A 402 -3.12 5.48 6.62
C THR A 402 -4.39 5.61 7.48
N THR A 403 -5.48 4.97 7.05
CA THR A 403 -6.82 5.08 7.67
C THR A 403 -6.90 4.41 9.05
N THR A 404 -6.05 3.43 9.31
CA THR A 404 -5.95 2.75 10.61
C THR A 404 -4.50 2.82 11.12
N LEU A 405 -3.98 1.77 11.75
CA LEU A 405 -2.62 1.77 12.28
C LEU A 405 -1.62 1.52 11.14
N THR A 406 -0.65 2.41 11.03
CA THR A 406 0.47 2.30 10.10
C THR A 406 1.78 2.32 10.89
N GLY A 407 2.59 1.28 10.76
CA GLY A 407 3.96 1.29 11.28
C GLY A 407 4.94 1.81 10.22
N ILE A 408 5.90 2.63 10.63
CA ILE A 408 6.86 3.32 9.77
C ILE A 408 8.27 3.11 10.32
N ASP A 409 9.15 2.51 9.52
CA ASP A 409 10.58 2.43 9.79
C ASP A 409 11.27 3.68 9.25
N ASN A 410 11.40 4.69 10.12
CA ASN A 410 11.97 5.99 9.81
C ASN A 410 13.42 6.09 10.33
N ARG A 411 14.16 4.97 10.37
CA ARG A 411 15.59 4.95 10.73
C ARG A 411 16.50 5.56 9.66
N GLU A 412 16.09 5.45 8.41
CA GLU A 412 16.75 6.06 7.25
C GLU A 412 15.88 7.18 6.69
N LEU A 413 16.48 8.08 5.91
CA LEU A 413 15.79 9.27 5.39
C LEU A 413 14.50 8.88 4.65
N LEU A 414 13.41 9.51 5.06
CA LEU A 414 12.13 9.52 4.35
C LEU A 414 11.81 10.95 3.90
N LEU A 415 11.21 11.08 2.71
CA LEU A 415 10.83 12.38 2.15
C LEU A 415 9.43 12.83 2.61
N PRO A 416 9.17 14.15 2.65
CA PRO A 416 7.87 14.65 3.05
C PRO A 416 6.85 14.39 1.95
N THR A 417 5.61 14.07 2.33
CA THR A 417 4.48 14.10 1.40
C THR A 417 3.94 15.52 1.22
N GLN A 418 2.89 15.70 0.43
CA GLN A 418 2.18 16.99 0.34
C GLN A 418 1.50 17.30 1.69
N ALA A 419 1.70 18.49 2.22
CA ALA A 419 1.07 18.89 3.49
C ALA A 419 -0.47 18.98 3.38
N LYS A 420 -0.96 19.47 2.24
CA LYS A 420 -2.38 19.69 1.93
C LYS A 420 -2.82 18.88 0.71
N GLY A 421 -4.08 18.47 0.71
CA GLY A 421 -4.71 17.69 -0.36
C GLY A 421 -4.77 16.19 -0.06
N ARG A 422 -5.74 15.50 -0.70
CA ARG A 422 -5.97 14.05 -0.54
C ARG A 422 -4.87 13.24 -1.23
N ASN A 423 -4.75 11.96 -0.87
CA ASN A 423 -3.78 11.01 -1.39
C ASN A 423 -2.33 11.37 -1.03
N GLU A 424 -2.16 12.04 0.11
CA GLU A 424 -0.87 12.25 0.76
C GLU A 424 -0.23 10.93 1.20
N ASP A 425 -1.02 9.94 1.58
CA ASP A 425 -0.56 8.60 1.94
C ASP A 425 -0.07 7.80 0.72
N LEU A 426 -0.79 7.85 -0.40
CA LEU A 426 -0.35 7.27 -1.68
C LEU A 426 0.94 7.92 -2.19
N LEU A 427 1.08 9.24 -2.03
CA LEU A 427 2.30 9.95 -2.39
C LEU A 427 3.45 9.56 -1.44
N PHE A 428 3.18 9.46 -0.13
CA PHE A 428 4.17 9.01 0.84
C PHE A 428 4.67 7.59 0.51
N GLY A 429 3.77 6.63 0.28
CA GLY A 429 4.14 5.26 -0.12
C GLY A 429 4.99 5.21 -1.39
N ALA A 430 4.66 6.03 -2.40
CA ALA A 430 5.45 6.14 -3.62
C ALA A 430 6.84 6.74 -3.38
N LEU A 431 6.97 7.74 -2.51
CA LEU A 431 8.26 8.32 -2.12
C LEU A 431 9.13 7.29 -1.36
N VAL A 432 8.54 6.50 -0.46
CA VAL A 432 9.27 5.43 0.24
C VAL A 432 9.74 4.37 -0.74
N THR A 433 8.87 3.88 -1.62
CA THR A 433 9.22 2.88 -2.66
C THR A 433 10.31 3.43 -3.59
N TYR A 434 10.21 4.71 -3.94
CA TYR A 434 11.19 5.35 -4.80
C TYR A 434 12.56 5.42 -4.13
N LEU A 435 12.67 5.86 -2.88
CA LEU A 435 13.96 5.97 -2.17
C LEU A 435 14.54 4.62 -1.78
N HIS A 436 13.69 3.65 -1.45
CA HIS A 436 14.05 2.35 -0.92
C HIS A 436 13.53 1.25 -1.85
N PRO A 437 14.09 1.10 -3.07
CA PRO A 437 13.55 0.15 -4.07
C PRO A 437 13.64 -1.32 -3.64
N ARG A 438 14.51 -1.63 -2.67
CA ARG A 438 14.64 -2.95 -2.04
C ARG A 438 13.93 -3.00 -0.69
N SER A 439 12.73 -2.46 -0.58
CA SER A 439 11.96 -2.47 0.67
C SER A 439 10.59 -3.11 0.48
N LEU A 440 10.01 -3.56 1.60
CA LEU A 440 8.71 -4.22 1.64
C LEU A 440 7.71 -3.43 2.48
N HIS A 441 6.48 -3.39 2.00
CA HIS A 441 5.30 -3.05 2.77
C HIS A 441 4.62 -4.35 3.19
N VAL A 442 4.24 -4.45 4.46
CA VAL A 442 3.53 -5.61 5.01
C VAL A 442 2.11 -5.23 5.42
N SER A 443 1.12 -5.91 4.84
CA SER A 443 -0.26 -5.86 5.31
C SER A 443 -0.49 -6.97 6.33
N LEU A 444 -0.90 -6.60 7.54
CA LEU A 444 -1.15 -7.55 8.63
C LEU A 444 -2.55 -8.16 8.53
N PRO A 445 -2.73 -9.43 8.90
CA PRO A 445 -4.00 -10.16 8.76
C PRO A 445 -5.01 -9.84 9.87
N HIS A 446 -5.02 -8.59 10.35
CA HIS A 446 -5.99 -8.07 11.29
C HIS A 446 -6.55 -6.73 10.79
N MET A 447 -7.68 -6.31 11.34
CA MET A 447 -8.35 -5.06 11.05
C MET A 447 -8.65 -4.31 12.33
N LEU A 448 -8.53 -2.99 12.28
CA LEU A 448 -8.94 -2.12 13.38
C LEU A 448 -10.31 -1.53 13.11
N VAL A 449 -11.10 -1.43 14.16
CA VAL A 449 -12.39 -0.73 14.10
C VAL A 449 -12.14 0.74 13.75
N HIS A 450 -12.71 1.19 12.64
CA HIS A 450 -12.63 2.54 12.14
C HIS A 450 -14.05 3.09 11.96
N ARG A 451 -14.46 3.92 12.92
CA ARG A 451 -15.85 4.37 13.07
C ARG A 451 -15.91 5.85 13.42
N ARG A 452 -16.57 6.62 12.57
CA ARG A 452 -16.82 8.05 12.81
C ARG A 452 -18.03 8.27 13.71
N THR A 453 -18.10 9.39 14.42
CA THR A 453 -19.31 9.80 15.17
C THR A 453 -20.54 9.93 14.29
N LYS A 454 -20.35 10.45 13.07
CA LYS A 454 -21.38 10.54 12.04
C LYS A 454 -21.00 9.57 10.90
N PRO A 455 -21.67 8.41 10.80
CA PRO A 455 -21.42 7.46 9.73
C PRO A 455 -21.60 8.12 8.36
N ARG A 456 -20.65 7.87 7.45
CA ARG A 456 -20.82 8.23 6.04
C ARG A 456 -21.62 7.14 5.35
N ARG A 457 -22.38 7.51 4.33
CA ARG A 457 -23.09 6.59 3.45
C ARG A 457 -22.80 6.97 2.02
N TRP A 458 -22.82 5.99 1.13
CA TRP A 458 -22.98 6.28 -0.29
C TRP A 458 -24.46 6.49 -0.60
N CYS A 459 -24.71 7.16 -1.71
CA CYS A 459 -26.05 7.38 -2.25
C CYS A 459 -26.10 6.95 -3.71
N GLU A 460 -27.31 6.85 -4.26
CA GLU A 460 -27.52 6.43 -5.64
C GLU A 460 -26.75 7.27 -6.66
N SER A 461 -26.61 8.58 -6.42
CA SER A 461 -25.85 9.46 -7.33
C SER A 461 -24.34 9.19 -7.34
N ASP A 462 -23.80 8.45 -6.37
CA ASP A 462 -22.38 8.08 -6.36
C ASP A 462 -22.05 7.05 -7.45
N LEU A 463 -23.03 6.28 -7.93
CA LEU A 463 -22.84 5.33 -9.04
C LEU A 463 -22.57 6.02 -10.38
N ASP A 464 -23.03 7.26 -10.53
CA ASP A 464 -22.84 8.03 -11.77
C ASP A 464 -21.57 8.90 -11.72
N ARG A 465 -20.76 8.78 -10.66
CA ARG A 465 -19.52 9.55 -10.53
C ARG A 465 -18.37 8.86 -11.23
N SER A 466 -17.74 9.60 -12.14
CA SER A 466 -16.51 9.15 -12.78
C SER A 466 -15.31 9.29 -11.84
N LYS A 467 -14.37 8.34 -11.90
CA LYS A 467 -13.14 8.41 -11.11
C LYS A 467 -12.32 9.62 -11.54
N GLY A 468 -11.97 10.48 -10.59
CA GLY A 468 -11.11 11.64 -10.83
C GLY A 468 -9.63 11.35 -10.56
N THR A 469 -8.80 12.38 -10.75
CA THR A 469 -7.41 12.41 -10.27
C THR A 469 -7.18 13.66 -9.43
N ASN A 470 -6.08 13.69 -8.68
CA ASN A 470 -5.61 14.85 -7.94
C ASN A 470 -4.08 14.84 -7.87
N ARG A 471 -3.49 15.91 -7.32
CA ARG A 471 -2.04 16.09 -7.23
C ARG A 471 -1.32 14.89 -6.61
N GLY A 472 -1.81 14.39 -5.48
CA GLY A 472 -1.20 13.24 -4.79
C GLY A 472 -1.24 11.96 -5.62
N ALA A 473 -2.37 11.66 -6.27
CA ALA A 473 -2.51 10.49 -7.14
C ALA A 473 -1.59 10.57 -8.37
N PHE A 474 -1.57 11.71 -9.07
CA PHE A 474 -0.71 11.91 -10.23
C PHE A 474 0.77 11.80 -9.87
N LEU A 475 1.21 12.49 -8.81
CA LEU A 475 2.60 12.45 -8.39
C LEU A 475 3.03 11.06 -7.92
N SER A 476 2.16 10.33 -7.23
CA SER A 476 2.42 8.94 -6.84
C SER A 476 2.71 8.06 -8.07
N GLN A 477 1.86 8.12 -9.11
CA GLN A 477 2.07 7.37 -10.34
C GLN A 477 3.32 7.84 -11.12
N HIS A 478 3.55 9.15 -11.19
CA HIS A 478 4.71 9.73 -11.84
C HIS A 478 6.02 9.26 -11.19
N ILE A 479 6.10 9.30 -9.85
CA ILE A 479 7.26 8.88 -9.07
C ILE A 479 7.51 7.38 -9.18
N ARG A 480 6.45 6.55 -9.17
CA ARG A 480 6.60 5.09 -9.40
C ARG A 480 7.18 4.79 -10.77
N ARG A 481 6.70 5.47 -11.83
CA ARG A 481 7.26 5.35 -13.18
C ARG A 481 8.72 5.78 -13.24
N LEU A 482 9.07 6.86 -12.57
CA LEU A 482 10.46 7.31 -12.46
C LEU A 482 11.32 6.24 -11.77
N GLY A 483 10.81 5.59 -10.71
CA GLY A 483 11.52 4.53 -9.98
C GLY A 483 11.97 3.36 -10.86
N PHE A 484 11.18 2.98 -11.87
CA PHE A 484 11.55 1.92 -12.82
C PHE A 484 12.68 2.31 -13.79
N ALA A 485 12.99 3.61 -13.90
CA ALA A 485 14.03 4.12 -14.79
C ALA A 485 15.33 4.49 -14.05
N VAL A 486 15.40 4.26 -12.73
CA VAL A 486 16.53 4.67 -11.90
C VAL A 486 17.25 3.46 -11.29
N ASP A 487 18.49 3.25 -11.70
CA ASP A 487 19.38 2.20 -11.20
C ASP A 487 20.22 2.61 -9.97
N ALA A 488 20.16 3.89 -9.55
CA ALA A 488 20.94 4.37 -8.41
C ALA A 488 20.53 3.67 -7.11
N ASP A 489 21.48 3.05 -6.39
CA ASP A 489 21.19 2.32 -5.15
C ASP A 489 21.28 3.20 -3.89
N ASP A 490 21.93 4.38 -3.96
CA ASP A 490 22.09 5.27 -2.81
C ASP A 490 20.99 6.35 -2.73
N ILE A 491 20.63 6.73 -1.49
CA ILE A 491 19.53 7.65 -1.20
C ILE A 491 19.78 9.04 -1.81
N ASP A 492 20.99 9.57 -1.72
CA ASP A 492 21.30 10.94 -2.15
C ASP A 492 21.19 11.10 -3.68
N SER A 493 21.70 10.14 -4.44
CA SER A 493 21.56 10.09 -5.90
C SER A 493 20.09 10.03 -6.31
N ARG A 494 19.29 9.19 -5.63
CA ARG A 494 17.85 9.07 -5.90
C ARG A 494 17.12 10.37 -5.58
N VAL A 495 17.41 11.02 -4.44
CA VAL A 495 16.86 12.35 -4.12
C VAL A 495 17.23 13.37 -5.21
N GLY A 496 18.49 13.36 -5.68
CA GLY A 496 18.96 14.23 -6.76
C GLY A 496 18.20 14.03 -8.07
N LEU A 497 17.96 12.78 -8.47
CA LEU A 497 17.21 12.43 -9.67
C LEU A 497 15.72 12.79 -9.56
N LEU A 498 15.09 12.53 -8.41
CA LEU A 498 13.72 12.96 -8.14
C LEU A 498 13.59 14.48 -8.25
N ARG A 499 14.53 15.21 -7.63
CA ARG A 499 14.57 16.66 -7.68
C ARG A 499 14.67 17.16 -9.13
N HIS A 500 15.52 16.54 -9.95
CA HIS A 500 15.63 16.88 -11.37
C HIS A 500 14.34 16.59 -12.14
N ALA A 501 13.71 15.43 -11.92
CA ALA A 501 12.46 15.06 -12.59
C ALA A 501 11.31 16.02 -12.24
N LEU A 502 11.14 16.35 -10.95
CA LEU A 502 10.12 17.31 -10.51
C LEU A 502 10.43 18.74 -10.97
N ALA A 503 11.70 19.13 -11.03
CA ALA A 503 12.10 20.41 -11.60
C ALA A 503 11.76 20.49 -13.09
N ASN A 504 11.96 19.41 -13.85
CA ASN A 504 11.55 19.35 -15.25
C ASN A 504 10.03 19.48 -15.40
N LEU A 505 9.25 18.74 -14.60
CA LEU A 505 7.79 18.85 -14.56
C LEU A 505 7.31 20.28 -14.26
N ALA A 506 8.04 21.01 -13.39
CA ALA A 506 7.78 22.40 -13.06
C ALA A 506 8.07 23.42 -14.18
N THR A 507 8.77 23.01 -15.25
CA THR A 507 9.09 23.86 -16.41
C THR A 507 8.13 23.65 -17.59
N LEU A 508 7.38 22.54 -17.61
CA LEU A 508 6.39 22.26 -18.65
C LEU A 508 5.29 23.33 -18.68
N SER A 509 4.71 23.53 -19.86
CA SER A 509 3.53 24.36 -20.05
C SER A 509 2.28 23.70 -19.45
N ASP A 510 1.26 24.50 -19.14
CA ASP A 510 -0.01 23.97 -18.60
C ASP A 510 -0.69 23.01 -19.58
N ALA A 511 -0.50 23.20 -20.89
CA ALA A 511 -1.00 22.30 -21.92
C ALA A 511 -0.31 20.93 -21.90
N GLU A 512 1.01 20.89 -21.71
CA GLU A 512 1.78 19.63 -21.61
C GLU A 512 1.43 18.86 -20.33
N ILE A 513 1.35 19.55 -19.19
CA ILE A 513 0.96 18.93 -17.92
C ILE A 513 -0.48 18.40 -18.02
N ARG A 514 -1.40 19.20 -18.58
CA ARG A 514 -2.78 18.74 -18.81
C ARG A 514 -2.82 17.51 -19.69
N ALA A 515 -2.02 17.44 -20.76
CA ALA A 515 -1.97 16.26 -21.62
C ALA A 515 -1.52 15.01 -20.85
N GLN A 516 -0.51 15.13 -19.98
CA GLN A 516 -0.08 14.03 -19.11
C GLN A 516 -1.17 13.63 -18.10
N LEU A 517 -1.84 14.61 -17.49
CA LEU A 517 -2.97 14.36 -16.58
C LEU A 517 -4.12 13.62 -17.27
N CYS A 518 -4.45 14.00 -18.50
CA CYS A 518 -5.45 13.31 -19.31
C CYS A 518 -5.03 11.87 -19.59
N GLN A 519 -3.77 11.63 -19.99
CA GLN A 519 -3.26 10.28 -20.25
C GLN A 519 -3.32 9.39 -19.01
N ASP A 520 -2.92 9.92 -17.85
CA ASP A 520 -2.97 9.19 -16.58
C ASP A 520 -4.40 8.90 -16.15
N LEU A 521 -5.32 9.86 -16.28
CA LEU A 521 -6.73 9.66 -15.98
C LEU A 521 -7.36 8.59 -16.89
N LEU A 522 -7.04 8.62 -18.18
CA LEU A 522 -7.50 7.61 -19.14
C LEU A 522 -6.99 6.22 -18.78
N HIS A 523 -5.70 6.11 -18.40
CA HIS A 523 -5.11 4.85 -17.97
C HIS A 523 -5.81 4.31 -16.70
N LEU A 524 -5.99 5.14 -15.68
CA LEU A 524 -6.63 4.78 -14.41
C LEU A 524 -8.08 4.33 -14.61
N ARG A 525 -8.84 5.05 -15.44
CA ARG A 525 -10.23 4.69 -15.78
C ARG A 525 -10.28 3.41 -16.60
N GLY A 526 -9.38 3.24 -17.57
CA GLY A 526 -9.27 2.01 -18.36
C GLY A 526 -9.05 0.77 -17.49
N GLN A 527 -8.09 0.82 -16.57
CA GLN A 527 -7.84 -0.26 -15.61
C GLN A 527 -9.07 -0.55 -14.72
N THR A 528 -9.75 0.51 -14.28
CA THR A 528 -10.95 0.39 -13.44
C THR A 528 -12.09 -0.27 -14.22
N VAL A 529 -12.32 0.15 -15.47
CA VAL A 529 -13.34 -0.43 -16.37
C VAL A 529 -13.06 -1.90 -16.64
N GLU A 530 -11.82 -2.27 -16.96
CA GLU A 530 -11.48 -3.67 -17.21
C GLU A 530 -11.69 -4.54 -15.97
N ARG A 531 -11.29 -4.06 -14.79
CA ARG A 531 -11.54 -4.78 -13.53
C ARG A 531 -13.03 -4.99 -13.26
N ILE A 532 -13.84 -3.94 -13.38
CA ILE A 532 -15.29 -4.02 -13.18
C ILE A 532 -15.95 -4.96 -14.21
N ARG A 533 -15.52 -4.92 -15.47
CA ARG A 533 -16.01 -5.84 -16.52
C ARG A 533 -15.67 -7.29 -16.23
N MET A 534 -14.45 -7.57 -15.77
CA MET A 534 -14.04 -8.92 -15.39
C MET A 534 -14.89 -9.45 -14.23
N THR A 535 -15.09 -8.66 -13.17
CA THR A 535 -15.98 -9.03 -12.05
C THR A 535 -17.41 -9.26 -12.55
N ARG A 536 -17.97 -8.33 -13.32
CA ARG A 536 -19.34 -8.42 -13.86
C ARG A 536 -19.56 -9.69 -14.69
N ARG A 537 -18.60 -10.07 -15.56
CA ARG A 537 -18.69 -11.28 -16.42
C ARG A 537 -18.58 -12.58 -15.63
N SER A 538 -17.96 -12.52 -14.45
CA SER A 538 -17.70 -13.69 -13.60
C SER A 538 -18.83 -13.96 -12.60
N MET A 539 -19.94 -13.22 -12.67
CA MET A 539 -21.06 -13.29 -11.73
C MET A 539 -22.40 -13.42 -12.46
N GLN A 540 -23.32 -14.16 -11.85
CA GLN A 540 -24.75 -14.06 -12.16
C GLN A 540 -25.34 -12.99 -11.24
N LEU A 541 -25.62 -11.81 -11.80
CA LEU A 541 -26.07 -10.65 -11.04
C LEU A 541 -27.60 -10.52 -11.06
N PRO A 542 -28.25 -10.17 -9.94
CA PRO A 542 -29.64 -9.72 -9.97
C PRO A 542 -29.75 -8.38 -10.73
N ASP A 543 -30.92 -8.12 -11.31
CA ASP A 543 -31.15 -6.98 -12.22
C ASP A 543 -30.75 -5.63 -11.60
N TRP A 544 -31.07 -5.40 -10.34
CA TRP A 544 -30.74 -4.15 -9.65
C TRP A 544 -29.22 -3.92 -9.57
N LEU A 545 -28.45 -4.98 -9.24
CA LEU A 545 -27.00 -4.90 -9.10
C LEU A 545 -26.33 -4.81 -10.47
N ALA A 546 -26.85 -5.54 -11.46
CA ALA A 546 -26.44 -5.38 -12.86
C ALA A 546 -26.62 -3.93 -13.33
N GLY A 547 -27.75 -3.30 -12.99
CA GLY A 547 -27.99 -1.88 -13.25
C GLY A 547 -26.97 -0.96 -12.56
N CYS A 548 -26.54 -1.26 -11.32
CA CYS A 548 -25.46 -0.53 -10.66
C CYS A 548 -24.12 -0.66 -11.39
N PHE A 549 -23.74 -1.89 -11.80
CA PHE A 549 -22.53 -2.14 -12.60
C PHE A 549 -22.54 -1.32 -13.89
N ASP A 550 -23.66 -1.33 -14.61
CA ASP A 550 -23.80 -0.66 -15.89
C ASP A 550 -23.71 0.87 -15.75
N ARG A 551 -24.28 1.44 -14.68
CA ARG A 551 -24.14 2.87 -14.35
C ARG A 551 -22.70 3.26 -14.02
N VAL A 552 -22.01 2.48 -13.19
CA VAL A 552 -20.60 2.76 -12.85
C VAL A 552 -19.70 2.66 -14.09
N LEU A 553 -19.92 1.66 -14.95
CA LEU A 553 -19.19 1.51 -16.22
C LEU A 553 -19.48 2.68 -17.17
N ALA A 554 -20.73 3.09 -17.30
CA ALA A 554 -21.12 4.25 -18.11
C ALA A 554 -20.45 5.53 -17.61
N ALA A 555 -20.44 5.76 -16.30
CA ALA A 555 -19.77 6.91 -15.69
C ALA A 555 -18.27 6.96 -16.00
N GLN A 556 -17.56 5.82 -16.00
CA GLN A 556 -16.14 5.80 -16.34
C GLN A 556 -15.86 6.10 -17.83
N GLY A 557 -16.83 5.82 -18.71
CA GLY A 557 -16.74 6.10 -20.14
C GLY A 557 -17.02 7.56 -20.52
N GLN A 558 -17.54 8.38 -19.60
CA GLN A 558 -17.81 9.79 -19.86
C GLN A 558 -16.50 10.59 -20.01
N LEU A 559 -16.40 11.36 -21.09
CA LEU A 559 -15.32 12.33 -21.25
C LEU A 559 -15.58 13.55 -20.36
N PRO A 560 -14.55 14.18 -19.76
CA PRO A 560 -14.73 15.41 -19.01
C PRO A 560 -15.35 16.49 -19.91
N ASP A 561 -16.42 17.14 -19.45
CA ASP A 561 -16.99 18.30 -20.14
C ASP A 561 -15.95 19.43 -20.25
N ALA A 562 -15.94 20.13 -21.37
CA ALA A 562 -15.01 21.24 -21.62
C ALA A 562 -15.26 22.46 -20.70
N ALA A 563 -16.41 22.52 -20.02
CA ALA A 563 -16.75 23.59 -19.10
C ALA A 563 -16.12 23.33 -17.71
N GLY A 564 -15.20 24.21 -17.29
CA GLY A 564 -14.61 24.18 -15.94
C GLY A 564 -13.40 23.26 -15.76
N ASP A 565 -12.73 22.86 -16.84
CA ASP A 565 -11.60 21.91 -16.93
C ASP A 565 -10.74 21.79 -15.65
N PRO A 566 -11.09 20.85 -14.75
CA PRO A 566 -10.38 20.67 -13.48
C PRO A 566 -8.92 20.26 -13.68
N LEU A 567 -8.58 19.65 -14.82
CA LEU A 567 -7.22 19.26 -15.15
C LEU A 567 -6.35 20.45 -15.53
N ALA A 568 -6.93 21.48 -16.17
CA ALA A 568 -6.22 22.73 -16.44
C ALA A 568 -5.88 23.49 -15.16
N GLN A 569 -6.82 23.58 -14.20
CA GLN A 569 -6.53 24.17 -12.88
C GLN A 569 -5.43 23.39 -12.17
N MET A 570 -5.56 22.06 -12.13
CA MET A 570 -4.60 21.18 -11.50
C MET A 570 -3.20 21.27 -12.12
N ALA A 571 -3.09 21.52 -13.43
CA ALA A 571 -1.80 21.69 -14.10
C ALA A 571 -0.99 22.87 -13.53
N GLY A 572 -1.66 24.01 -13.31
CA GLY A 572 -1.04 25.19 -12.68
C GLY A 572 -0.60 24.92 -11.23
N GLU A 573 -1.48 24.29 -10.44
CA GLU A 573 -1.21 23.91 -9.05
C GLU A 573 -0.04 22.93 -8.93
N LEU A 574 0.02 21.94 -9.82
CA LEU A 574 1.08 20.93 -9.84
C LEU A 574 2.44 21.56 -10.12
N ARG A 575 2.50 22.50 -11.06
CA ARG A 575 3.73 23.22 -11.40
C ARG A 575 4.24 24.06 -10.23
N ALA A 576 3.36 24.83 -9.59
CA ALA A 576 3.69 25.60 -8.39
C ALA A 576 4.18 24.70 -7.25
N PHE A 577 3.46 23.60 -7.01
CA PHE A 577 3.86 22.60 -6.03
C PHE A 577 5.25 22.01 -6.33
N CYS A 578 5.52 21.57 -7.55
CA CYS A 578 6.80 20.95 -7.92
C CYS A 578 7.97 21.92 -7.72
N ARG A 579 7.81 23.21 -8.11
CA ARG A 579 8.85 24.23 -7.87
C ARG A 579 9.16 24.35 -6.38
N ARG A 580 8.11 24.44 -5.56
CA ARG A 580 8.25 24.65 -4.12
C ARG A 580 8.80 23.42 -3.40
N TYR A 581 8.34 22.23 -3.79
CA TYR A 581 8.83 20.95 -3.28
C TYR A 581 10.32 20.79 -3.57
N VAL A 582 10.75 21.08 -4.81
CA VAL A 582 12.16 21.02 -5.22
C VAL A 582 13.02 22.00 -4.46
N SER A 583 12.56 23.25 -4.27
CA SER A 583 13.38 24.27 -3.59
C SER A 583 13.57 23.96 -2.10
N GLY A 584 12.54 23.44 -1.43
CA GLY A 584 12.62 23.12 0.00
C GLY A 584 13.30 21.79 0.33
N LEU A 585 13.49 20.87 -0.63
CA LEU A 585 13.89 19.49 -0.33
C LEU A 585 15.20 19.38 0.46
N ALA A 586 16.17 20.25 0.17
CA ALA A 586 17.43 20.29 0.91
C ALA A 586 17.26 20.74 2.37
N ALA A 587 16.31 21.65 2.64
CA ALA A 587 15.96 22.05 4.00
C ALA A 587 15.33 20.87 4.77
N TRP A 588 14.45 20.11 4.12
CA TRP A 588 13.89 18.89 4.70
C TRP A 588 14.97 17.87 5.08
N GLN A 589 15.90 17.56 4.16
CA GLN A 589 16.97 16.60 4.42
C GLN A 589 17.79 17.00 5.65
N ARG A 590 18.21 18.27 5.72
CA ARG A 590 18.97 18.79 6.87
C ARG A 590 18.18 18.74 8.18
N ALA A 591 16.91 19.16 8.16
CA ALA A 591 16.04 19.12 9.33
C ALA A 591 15.80 17.67 9.82
N TRP A 592 15.60 16.72 8.90
CA TRP A 592 15.43 15.31 9.24
C TRP A 592 16.70 14.72 9.87
N HIS A 593 17.87 14.99 9.30
CA HIS A 593 19.15 14.54 9.88
C HIS A 593 19.39 15.16 11.25
N HIS A 594 19.14 16.47 11.41
CA HIS A 594 19.25 17.14 12.69
C HIS A 594 18.30 16.51 13.74
N ALA A 595 17.04 16.25 13.36
CA ALA A 595 16.06 15.66 14.26
C ALA A 595 16.44 14.23 14.68
N ARG A 596 17.02 13.44 13.76
CA ARG A 596 17.59 12.12 14.05
C ARG A 596 18.75 12.22 15.04
N ASP A 597 19.72 13.07 14.75
CA ASP A 597 20.98 13.14 15.50
C ASP A 597 20.75 13.70 16.91
N THR A 598 19.73 14.56 17.09
CA THR A 598 19.35 15.12 18.39
C THR A 598 18.26 14.35 19.13
N ARG A 599 17.71 13.28 18.53
CA ARG A 599 16.57 12.50 19.04
C ARG A 599 15.42 13.41 19.49
N LEU A 600 14.92 14.23 18.55
CA LEU A 600 14.01 15.35 18.82
C LEU A 600 12.84 15.00 19.76
N ILE A 601 12.21 13.84 19.59
CA ILE A 601 11.09 13.42 20.45
C ILE A 601 11.49 13.25 21.93
N GLU A 602 12.69 12.76 22.22
CA GLU A 602 13.18 12.59 23.59
C GLU A 602 13.36 13.95 24.28
N ARG A 603 13.81 14.97 23.53
CA ARG A 603 13.96 16.35 24.03
C ARG A 603 12.63 16.96 24.44
N LEU A 604 11.55 16.70 23.67
CA LEU A 604 10.21 17.23 23.95
C LEU A 604 9.62 16.72 25.27
N THR A 605 10.05 15.56 25.76
CA THR A 605 9.58 15.04 27.07
C THR A 605 10.32 15.59 28.27
N ARG A 606 11.48 16.23 28.07
CA ARG A 606 12.31 16.78 29.16
C ARG A 606 12.05 18.27 29.42
N SER A 607 11.38 18.95 28.49
CA SER A 607 10.91 20.34 28.58
C SER A 607 9.48 20.39 29.08
#